data_AF-A0A626VEY8-F1
#
_entry.id   AF-A0A626VEY8-F1
#
_cell.length_a   1.000
_cell.length_b   1.000
_cell.length_c   1.000
_cell.angle_alpha   90.00
_cell.angle_beta   90.00
_cell.angle_gamma   90.00
#
_symmetry.space_group_name_H-M   'P 1'
#
loop_
_entity.id
_entity.type
_entity.pdbx_description
1 polymer ?
#
loop_
_entity_poly.entity_id
_entity_poly.type
_entity_poly.pdbx_seq_one_letter_code
_entity_poly.pdbx_strand_id
1 'polypeptide(L)'
;MSNKRLAIHLYGMIRTYKRTYESFLKNVIKANELDGWEIDIFMHIWDVFNLVDNSTWHKKNNYFPTMNNKKLTNEDIEDIKAIYSPARFQIDSDTREYGRYESIKRAMKLREEYESEYNIKYDWFLTTRTDIFFMNPLKISHYIDFYSQHVEFKYFGIADKMNFCVSYPFRGGGIQVMDHRHPNESDILWFSNYCSNQGMDPLISYKDKNIVNVFIKYQLNVDCFQVREITKQLQPNITVSKMT
;
A
#
# COMPACT_ATOMS: atom_id res chain seq x y z
N MET A 1 -8.69 -24.93 12.98
CA MET A 1 -8.81 -24.04 11.81
C MET A 1 -7.45 -23.36 11.67
N SER A 2 -6.78 -23.41 10.52
CA SER A 2 -5.57 -22.60 10.36
C SER A 2 -6.00 -21.14 10.34
N ASN A 3 -5.37 -20.30 11.16
CA ASN A 3 -5.62 -18.86 11.13
C ASN A 3 -5.18 -18.31 9.77
N LYS A 4 -5.98 -17.41 9.18
CA LYS A 4 -5.65 -16.79 7.90
C LYS A 4 -4.46 -15.85 8.10
N ARG A 5 -3.46 -15.92 7.22
CA ARG A 5 -2.20 -15.16 7.34
C ARG A 5 -2.10 -14.07 6.26
N LEU A 6 -1.85 -12.84 6.70
CA LEU A 6 -1.68 -11.67 5.85
C LEU A 6 -0.25 -11.13 5.98
N ALA A 7 0.47 -11.10 4.87
CA ALA A 7 1.74 -10.37 4.79
C ALA A 7 1.47 -8.93 4.35
N ILE A 8 2.01 -7.96 5.10
CA ILE A 8 1.97 -6.56 4.70
C ILE A 8 3.35 -6.10 4.24
N HIS A 9 3.44 -5.63 3.00
CA HIS A 9 4.65 -5.03 2.45
C HIS A 9 4.56 -3.51 2.57
N LEU A 10 5.44 -2.91 3.38
CA LEU A 10 5.66 -1.47 3.44
C LEU A 10 6.91 -1.13 2.65
N TYR A 11 6.76 -0.24 1.67
CA TYR A 11 7.85 0.11 0.76
C TYR A 11 8.03 1.61 0.57
N GLY A 12 9.22 1.98 0.13
CA GLY A 12 9.56 3.30 -0.39
C GLY A 12 10.25 4.19 0.63
N MET A 13 9.95 5.48 0.58
CA MET A 13 10.53 6.46 1.51
C MET A 13 9.57 6.65 2.69
N ILE A 14 10.13 6.91 3.88
CA ILE A 14 9.38 7.05 5.14
C ILE A 14 8.73 8.44 5.30
N ARG A 15 8.22 9.02 4.20
CA ARG A 15 7.61 10.35 4.19
C ARG A 15 6.46 10.41 5.19
N THR A 16 6.38 11.49 5.98
CA THR A 16 5.26 11.81 6.88
C THR A 16 4.74 10.66 7.77
N TYR A 17 5.51 9.61 8.04
CA TYR A 17 5.03 8.42 8.76
C TYR A 17 4.48 8.74 10.15
N LYS A 18 5.10 9.70 10.84
CA LYS A 18 4.66 10.20 12.16
C LYS A 18 3.23 10.76 12.14
N ARG A 19 2.70 11.08 10.97
CA ARG A 19 1.35 11.63 10.76
C ARG A 19 0.32 10.57 10.35
N THR A 20 0.77 9.40 9.93
CA THR A 20 -0.06 8.40 9.25
C THR A 20 -0.12 7.08 9.98
N TYR A 21 0.90 6.75 10.78
CA TYR A 21 1.05 5.44 11.40
C TYR A 21 -0.14 5.04 12.27
N GLU A 22 -0.71 5.95 13.06
CA GLU A 22 -1.87 5.65 13.92
C GLU A 22 -3.07 5.20 13.08
N SER A 23 -3.30 5.84 11.94
CA SER A 23 -4.37 5.47 11.02
C SER A 23 -4.11 4.10 10.39
N PHE A 24 -2.86 3.77 10.06
CA PHE A 24 -2.48 2.46 9.54
C PHE A 24 -2.69 1.37 10.59
N LEU A 25 -2.20 1.57 11.82
CA LEU A 25 -2.37 0.61 12.92
C LEU A 25 -3.85 0.39 13.24
N LYS A 26 -4.66 1.45 13.26
CA LYS A 26 -6.10 1.36 13.56
C LYS A 26 -6.91 0.76 12.42
N ASN A 27 -6.77 1.31 11.21
CA ASN A 27 -7.66 1.06 10.08
C ASN A 27 -7.16 -0.03 9.13
N VAL A 28 -5.92 -0.48 9.27
CA VAL A 28 -5.38 -1.63 8.51
C VAL A 28 -5.06 -2.78 9.45
N ILE A 29 -4.14 -2.61 10.41
CA ILE A 29 -3.71 -3.71 11.28
C ILE A 29 -4.88 -4.19 12.14
N LYS A 30 -5.38 -3.34 13.03
CA LYS A 30 -6.42 -3.75 13.98
C LYS A 30 -7.71 -4.16 13.29
N ALA A 31 -8.06 -3.49 12.20
CA ALA A 31 -9.26 -3.81 11.42
C ALA A 31 -9.24 -5.24 10.86
N ASN A 32 -8.09 -5.72 10.39
CA ASN A 32 -7.96 -7.07 9.85
C ASN A 32 -7.67 -8.12 10.94
N GLU A 33 -6.94 -7.78 12.01
CA GLU A 33 -6.82 -8.68 13.18
C GLU A 33 -8.20 -9.03 13.77
N LEU A 34 -9.11 -8.05 13.85
CA LEU A 34 -10.49 -8.26 14.30
C LEU A 34 -11.30 -9.19 13.38
N ASP A 35 -10.90 -9.30 12.11
CA ASP A 35 -11.48 -10.23 11.14
C ASP A 35 -10.74 -11.59 11.13
N GLY A 36 -9.84 -11.83 12.08
CA GLY A 36 -9.16 -13.11 12.31
C GLY A 36 -7.85 -13.32 11.54
N TRP A 37 -7.25 -12.24 11.01
CA TRP A 37 -5.96 -12.32 10.33
C TRP A 37 -4.79 -12.30 11.33
N GLU A 38 -3.86 -13.23 11.17
CA GLU A 38 -2.49 -13.12 11.70
C GLU A 38 -1.66 -12.29 10.71
N ILE A 39 -1.04 -11.21 11.20
CA ILE A 39 -0.39 -10.21 10.35
C ILE A 39 1.10 -10.13 10.66
N ASP A 40 1.93 -10.20 9.62
CA ASP A 40 3.35 -9.87 9.69
C ASP A 40 3.68 -8.71 8.74
N ILE A 41 4.53 -7.79 9.19
CA ILE A 41 4.95 -6.62 8.41
C ILE A 41 6.38 -6.82 7.90
N PHE A 42 6.55 -6.60 6.60
CA PHE A 42 7.81 -6.66 5.89
C PHE A 42 8.10 -5.30 5.31
N MET A 43 9.21 -4.71 5.74
CA MET A 43 9.44 -3.30 5.50
C MET A 43 10.80 -3.07 4.87
N HIS A 44 10.79 -2.49 3.68
CA HIS A 44 11.99 -1.97 3.04
C HIS A 44 11.86 -0.46 2.86
N ILE A 45 12.85 0.29 3.34
CA ILE A 45 12.89 1.75 3.19
C ILE A 45 14.22 2.25 2.63
N TRP A 46 14.17 3.43 2.03
CA TRP A 46 15.36 4.19 1.69
C TRP A 46 15.88 4.97 2.91
N ASP A 47 17.19 5.16 2.99
CA ASP A 47 17.89 5.88 4.07
C ASP A 47 17.65 7.42 4.09
N VAL A 48 16.62 7.89 3.41
CA VAL A 48 16.21 9.30 3.29
C VAL A 48 14.71 9.46 3.49
N PHE A 49 14.29 10.58 4.09
CA PHE A 49 12.87 10.91 4.24
C PHE A 49 12.17 11.16 2.90
N ASN A 50 12.81 11.93 2.02
CA ASN A 50 12.33 12.17 0.67
C ASN A 50 13.51 12.47 -0.25
N LEU A 51 13.71 11.68 -1.30
CA LEU A 51 14.71 12.00 -2.32
C LEU A 51 14.13 13.00 -3.33
N VAL A 52 14.86 14.08 -3.60
CA VAL A 52 14.56 15.01 -4.69
C VAL A 52 15.80 15.24 -5.54
N ASP A 53 15.65 14.99 -6.83
CA ASP A 53 16.65 15.29 -7.85
C ASP A 53 16.01 15.98 -9.08
N ASN A 54 16.80 16.16 -10.14
CA ASN A 54 16.35 16.84 -11.37
C ASN A 54 15.28 16.08 -12.15
N SER A 55 15.10 14.78 -11.91
CA SER A 55 14.07 13.93 -12.56
C SER A 55 12.75 13.88 -11.79
N THR A 56 12.70 14.47 -10.59
CA THR A 56 11.54 14.40 -9.71
C THR A 56 10.36 15.23 -10.27
N TRP A 57 9.32 14.53 -10.76
CA TRP A 57 8.16 15.14 -11.44
C TRP A 57 7.42 16.22 -10.63
N HIS A 58 7.46 16.13 -9.29
CA HIS A 58 6.79 17.06 -8.38
C HIS A 58 7.74 18.09 -7.73
N LYS A 59 8.98 18.22 -8.22
CA LYS A 59 9.99 19.15 -7.65
C LYS A 59 9.46 20.58 -7.50
N LYS A 60 8.69 21.05 -8.49
CA LYS A 60 8.11 22.41 -8.51
C LYS A 60 7.06 22.64 -7.42
N ASN A 61 6.42 21.58 -6.93
CA ASN A 61 5.31 21.69 -5.99
C ASN A 61 5.79 21.73 -4.53
N ASN A 62 7.08 21.45 -4.30
CA ASN A 62 7.75 21.47 -3.00
C ASN A 62 6.91 20.84 -1.88
N TYR A 63 6.41 19.62 -2.11
CA TYR A 63 5.52 18.92 -1.17
C TYR A 63 6.15 18.55 0.17
N PHE A 64 7.48 18.61 0.27
CA PHE A 64 8.31 18.13 1.37
C PHE A 64 9.44 19.12 1.71
N PRO A 65 9.12 20.39 2.03
CA PRO A 65 10.11 21.46 2.14
C PRO A 65 11.22 21.21 3.16
N THR A 66 10.99 20.45 4.24
CA THR A 66 12.01 20.17 5.27
C THR A 66 12.57 18.74 5.22
N MET A 67 11.98 17.87 4.40
CA MET A 67 12.35 16.45 4.32
C MET A 67 13.23 16.10 3.11
N ASN A 68 13.35 17.01 2.13
CA ASN A 68 14.11 16.78 0.90
C ASN A 68 15.59 16.46 1.19
N ASN A 69 16.05 15.31 0.71
CA ASN A 69 17.38 14.75 0.86
C ASN A 69 17.88 14.63 2.32
N LYS A 70 16.96 14.73 3.29
CA LYS A 70 17.26 14.53 4.71
C LYS A 70 17.47 13.04 4.97
N LYS A 71 18.68 12.67 5.42
CA LYS A 71 19.00 11.31 5.85
C LYS A 71 18.27 10.94 7.14
N LEU A 72 17.96 9.66 7.30
CA LEU A 72 17.41 9.12 8.55
C LEU A 72 18.50 9.09 9.62
N THR A 73 18.16 9.48 10.84
CA THR A 73 19.02 9.26 12.00
C THR A 73 18.77 7.88 12.60
N ASN A 74 19.64 7.43 13.51
CA ASN A 74 19.38 6.21 14.28
C ASN A 74 18.09 6.32 15.12
N GLU A 75 17.80 7.51 15.66
CA GLU A 75 16.55 7.76 16.39
C GLU A 75 15.33 7.58 15.48
N ASP A 76 15.38 8.06 14.23
CA ASP A 76 14.31 7.84 13.26
C ASP A 76 14.12 6.34 12.97
N ILE A 77 15.21 5.59 12.82
CA ILE A 77 15.18 4.15 12.53
C ILE A 77 14.57 3.36 13.70
N GLU A 78 14.96 3.68 14.95
CA GLU A 78 14.42 3.02 16.13
C GLU A 78 12.94 3.37 16.36
N ASP A 79 12.52 4.62 16.09
CA ASP A 79 11.11 5.03 16.12
C ASP A 79 10.27 4.23 15.10
N ILE A 80 10.78 4.08 13.87
CA ILE A 80 10.13 3.29 12.81
C ILE A 80 9.97 1.82 13.23
N LYS A 81 11.03 1.20 13.76
CA LYS A 81 10.96 -0.19 14.23
C LYS A 81 9.97 -0.36 15.38
N ALA A 82 9.95 0.58 16.32
CA ALA A 82 9.02 0.54 17.45
C ALA A 82 7.56 0.66 16.99
N ILE A 83 7.27 1.59 16.07
CA ILE A 83 5.92 1.84 15.56
C ILE A 83 5.39 0.65 14.76
N TYR A 84 6.17 0.14 13.81
CA TYR A 84 5.69 -0.87 12.86
C TYR A 84 6.00 -2.30 13.29
N SER A 85 6.92 -2.51 14.24
CA SER A 85 7.34 -3.85 14.71
C SER A 85 7.50 -4.88 13.57
N PRO A 86 8.30 -4.59 12.53
CA PRO A 86 8.38 -5.44 11.35
C PRO A 86 9.01 -6.80 11.66
N ALA A 87 8.46 -7.88 11.08
CA ALA A 87 9.04 -9.22 11.13
C ALA A 87 10.41 -9.28 10.44
N ARG A 88 10.58 -8.50 9.36
CA ARG A 88 11.86 -8.23 8.70
C ARG A 88 11.92 -6.78 8.23
N PHE A 89 13.09 -6.17 8.39
CA PHE A 89 13.34 -4.77 8.09
C PHE A 89 14.65 -4.61 7.33
N GLN A 90 14.62 -3.87 6.23
CA GLN A 90 15.81 -3.51 5.46
C GLN A 90 15.81 -2.01 5.14
N ILE A 91 17.00 -1.41 5.25
CA ILE A 91 17.26 -0.03 4.89
C ILE A 91 18.41 -0.02 3.87
N ASP A 92 18.20 0.63 2.74
CA ASP A 92 19.22 0.78 1.71
C ASP A 92 19.41 2.25 1.33
N SER A 93 20.59 2.56 0.77
CA SER A 93 20.79 3.83 0.07
C SER A 93 20.21 3.74 -1.34
N ASP A 94 19.40 4.71 -1.75
CA ASP A 94 18.83 4.74 -3.10
C ASP A 94 19.90 5.09 -4.14
N THR A 95 20.35 4.10 -4.92
CA THR A 95 21.40 4.26 -5.94
C THR A 95 20.86 4.64 -7.33
N ARG A 96 19.53 4.78 -7.51
CA ARG A 96 18.80 5.14 -8.75
C ARG A 96 19.00 4.24 -9.97
N GLU A 97 18.00 3.39 -10.22
CA GLU A 97 17.17 3.28 -11.44
C GLU A 97 15.94 2.47 -10.97
N TYR A 98 14.71 3.00 -11.05
CA TYR A 98 13.47 2.32 -10.58
C TYR A 98 13.28 2.12 -9.05
N GLY A 99 13.60 3.13 -8.23
CA GLY A 99 13.50 3.05 -6.76
C GLY A 99 12.13 2.64 -6.17
N ARG A 100 11.00 2.79 -6.90
CA ARG A 100 9.70 2.24 -6.43
C ARG A 100 9.66 0.72 -6.51
N TYR A 101 9.81 0.17 -7.71
CA TYR A 101 9.66 -1.25 -7.97
C TYR A 101 10.73 -2.06 -7.26
N GLU A 102 11.95 -1.52 -7.18
CA GLU A 102 13.03 -2.14 -6.42
C GLU A 102 12.70 -2.21 -4.93
N SER A 103 12.10 -1.15 -4.38
CA SER A 103 11.68 -1.12 -2.98
C SER A 103 10.56 -2.12 -2.69
N ILE A 104 9.57 -2.24 -3.59
CA ILE A 104 8.53 -3.27 -3.52
C ILE A 104 9.15 -4.66 -3.57
N LYS A 105 10.06 -4.91 -4.53
CA LYS A 105 10.76 -6.19 -4.69
C LYS A 105 11.52 -6.58 -3.43
N ARG A 106 12.23 -5.64 -2.78
CA ARG A 106 12.94 -5.88 -1.53
C ARG A 106 12.01 -6.26 -0.40
N ALA A 107 10.90 -5.53 -0.20
CA ALA A 107 9.91 -5.88 0.81
C ALA A 107 9.30 -7.28 0.56
N MET A 108 9.00 -7.62 -0.70
CA MET A 108 8.50 -8.95 -1.07
C MET A 108 9.53 -10.06 -0.80
N LYS A 109 10.81 -9.79 -1.04
CA LYS A 109 11.91 -10.73 -0.81
C LYS A 109 12.11 -11.01 0.69
N LEU A 110 12.05 -9.97 1.54
CA LEU A 110 12.10 -10.14 3.00
C LEU A 110 11.01 -11.10 3.50
N ARG A 111 9.82 -11.01 2.91
CA ARG A 111 8.73 -11.93 3.21
C ARG A 111 8.99 -13.35 2.71
N GLU A 112 9.48 -13.50 1.48
CA GLU A 112 9.82 -14.81 0.91
C GLU A 112 10.89 -15.55 1.74
N GLU A 113 11.92 -14.81 2.19
CA GLU A 113 12.95 -15.34 3.09
C GLU A 113 12.35 -15.79 4.43
N TYR A 114 11.42 -15.00 5.00
CA TYR A 114 10.73 -15.33 6.24
C TYR A 114 9.77 -16.53 6.09
N GLU A 115 9.02 -16.63 4.98
CA GLU A 115 8.18 -17.80 4.69
C GLU A 115 9.00 -19.09 4.67
N SER A 116 10.16 -19.04 4.01
CA SER A 116 11.10 -20.17 3.92
C SER A 116 11.71 -20.52 5.28
N GLU A 117 12.20 -19.52 6.04
CA GLU A 117 12.87 -19.73 7.33
C GLU A 117 11.94 -20.34 8.38
N TYR A 118 10.68 -19.89 8.44
CA TYR A 118 9.71 -20.35 9.45
C TYR A 118 8.73 -21.40 8.93
N ASN A 119 8.87 -21.83 7.67
CA ASN A 119 7.96 -22.77 7.00
C ASN A 119 6.49 -22.34 7.15
N ILE A 120 6.22 -21.07 6.90
CA ILE A 120 4.89 -20.48 6.91
C ILE A 120 4.46 -20.14 5.49
N LYS A 121 3.15 -20.00 5.29
CA LYS A 121 2.57 -19.57 4.02
C LYS A 121 1.52 -18.49 4.29
N TYR A 122 1.65 -17.35 3.62
CA TYR A 122 0.62 -16.32 3.65
C TYR A 122 -0.49 -16.62 2.63
N ASP A 123 -1.73 -16.35 3.02
CA ASP A 123 -2.88 -16.50 2.13
C ASP A 123 -3.06 -15.28 1.23
N TRP A 124 -2.76 -14.09 1.77
CA TRP A 124 -2.92 -12.81 1.09
C TRP A 124 -1.75 -11.86 1.39
N PHE A 125 -1.56 -10.92 0.48
CA PHE A 125 -0.53 -9.90 0.53
C PHE A 125 -1.17 -8.53 0.41
N LEU A 126 -0.90 -7.61 1.32
CA LEU A 126 -1.30 -6.20 1.21
C LEU A 126 -0.03 -5.36 1.03
N THR A 127 0.01 -4.54 -0.02
CA THR A 127 1.19 -3.71 -0.29
C THR A 127 0.80 -2.25 -0.26
N THR A 128 1.51 -1.45 0.54
CA THR A 128 1.24 -0.02 0.67
C THR A 128 2.47 0.76 1.13
N ARG A 129 2.27 2.05 1.39
CA ARG A 129 3.31 3.01 1.77
C ARG A 129 3.01 3.63 3.12
N THR A 130 4.07 4.05 3.80
CA THR A 130 3.96 4.67 5.12
C THR A 130 3.43 6.10 5.08
N ASP A 131 3.33 6.73 3.91
CA ASP A 131 2.80 8.09 3.74
C ASP A 131 1.31 8.13 3.39
N ILE A 132 0.58 7.02 3.63
CA ILE A 132 -0.86 6.91 3.41
C ILE A 132 -1.61 7.04 4.72
N PHE A 133 -2.54 8.00 4.78
CA PHE A 133 -3.51 8.12 5.87
C PHE A 133 -4.77 7.35 5.50
N PHE A 134 -5.16 6.39 6.33
CA PHE A 134 -6.37 5.58 6.16
C PHE A 134 -7.50 6.24 6.95
N MET A 135 -8.49 6.84 6.29
CA MET A 135 -9.62 7.48 6.97
C MET A 135 -10.63 6.43 7.45
N ASN A 136 -10.89 5.43 6.61
CA ASN A 136 -11.82 4.34 6.87
C ASN A 136 -11.09 3.00 7.03
N PRO A 137 -11.62 2.04 7.82
CA PRO A 137 -11.07 0.69 7.91
C PRO A 137 -11.00 -0.01 6.54
N LEU A 138 -9.82 -0.51 6.17
CA LEU A 138 -9.62 -1.39 5.03
C LEU A 138 -9.67 -2.85 5.51
N LYS A 139 -10.84 -3.45 5.45
CA LYS A 139 -11.06 -4.86 5.82
C LYS A 139 -11.00 -5.74 4.58
N ILE A 140 -9.91 -6.50 4.38
CA ILE A 140 -9.73 -7.26 3.14
C ILE A 140 -10.74 -8.41 3.02
N SER A 141 -11.11 -9.05 4.13
CA SER A 141 -12.12 -10.12 4.17
C SER A 141 -13.44 -9.66 3.56
N HIS A 142 -13.86 -8.42 3.84
CA HIS A 142 -15.10 -7.86 3.29
C HIS A 142 -15.15 -7.97 1.76
N TYR A 143 -14.07 -7.60 1.07
CA TYR A 143 -14.02 -7.62 -0.40
C TYR A 143 -13.81 -9.04 -0.96
N ILE A 144 -12.98 -9.86 -0.29
CA ILE A 144 -12.72 -11.24 -0.69
C ILE A 144 -14.01 -12.08 -0.57
N ASP A 145 -14.69 -11.97 0.56
CA ASP A 145 -15.94 -12.70 0.83
C ASP A 145 -17.05 -12.19 -0.10
N PHE A 146 -17.16 -10.88 -0.29
CA PHE A 146 -18.12 -10.31 -1.23
C PHE A 146 -17.89 -10.82 -2.66
N TYR A 147 -16.65 -10.78 -3.17
CA TYR A 147 -16.36 -11.26 -4.51
C TYR A 147 -16.62 -12.77 -4.68
N SER A 148 -16.31 -13.56 -3.67
CA SER A 148 -16.47 -15.03 -3.73
C SER A 148 -17.92 -15.50 -3.52
N GLN A 149 -18.75 -14.76 -2.78
CA GLN A 149 -20.08 -15.21 -2.35
C GLN A 149 -21.22 -14.48 -3.04
N HIS A 150 -21.01 -13.25 -3.51
CA HIS A 150 -22.06 -12.45 -4.11
C HIS A 150 -22.61 -13.12 -5.38
N VAL A 151 -23.94 -13.09 -5.54
CA VAL A 151 -24.68 -13.76 -6.63
C VAL A 151 -24.13 -13.45 -8.02
N GLU A 152 -23.72 -12.20 -8.26
CA GLU A 152 -23.18 -11.75 -9.55
C GLU A 152 -21.71 -12.17 -9.80
N PHE A 153 -20.96 -12.51 -8.74
CA PHE A 153 -19.50 -12.72 -8.84
C PHE A 153 -19.03 -14.14 -8.52
N LYS A 154 -19.82 -14.90 -7.75
CA LYS A 154 -19.48 -16.25 -7.30
C LYS A 154 -19.13 -17.23 -8.43
N TYR A 155 -19.63 -16.99 -9.65
CA TYR A 155 -19.34 -17.83 -10.82
C TYR A 155 -17.93 -17.60 -11.40
N PHE A 156 -17.31 -16.45 -11.14
CA PHE A 156 -15.91 -16.19 -11.52
C PHE A 156 -14.94 -16.87 -10.55
N GLY A 157 -15.27 -16.88 -9.25
CA GLY A 157 -14.40 -17.38 -8.19
C GLY A 157 -13.11 -16.58 -8.04
N ILE A 158 -12.33 -16.86 -7.00
CA ILE A 158 -11.01 -16.23 -6.83
C ILE A 158 -10.06 -16.84 -7.87
N ALA A 159 -9.56 -16.02 -8.80
CA ALA A 159 -8.59 -16.45 -9.81
C ALA A 159 -7.22 -16.75 -9.19
N ASP A 160 -6.40 -17.59 -9.83
CA ASP A 160 -5.05 -17.95 -9.34
C ASP A 160 -4.15 -16.75 -9.05
N LYS A 161 -4.28 -15.69 -9.86
CA LYS A 161 -3.59 -14.41 -9.66
C LYS A 161 -4.59 -13.27 -9.76
N MET A 162 -4.94 -12.73 -8.61
CA MET A 162 -5.93 -11.67 -8.47
C MET A 162 -5.39 -10.53 -7.61
N ASN A 163 -5.59 -9.30 -8.09
CA ASN A 163 -5.40 -8.09 -7.31
C ASN A 163 -6.77 -7.47 -7.00
N PHE A 164 -6.93 -6.99 -5.78
CA PHE A 164 -7.96 -6.03 -5.40
C PHE A 164 -7.34 -4.64 -5.33
N CYS A 165 -7.81 -3.77 -6.23
CA CYS A 165 -7.18 -2.52 -6.58
C CYS A 165 -7.95 -1.34 -6.00
N VAL A 166 -7.28 -0.56 -5.14
CA VAL A 166 -7.72 0.79 -4.80
C VAL A 166 -7.42 1.68 -6.00
N SER A 167 -8.34 2.56 -6.41
CA SER A 167 -8.13 3.41 -7.58
C SER A 167 -8.45 4.88 -7.32
N TYR A 168 -7.96 5.73 -8.21
CA TYR A 168 -8.46 7.10 -8.40
C TYR A 168 -8.78 7.35 -9.88
N PRO A 169 -10.00 7.05 -10.35
CA PRO A 169 -10.32 6.88 -11.77
C PRO A 169 -10.02 8.08 -12.69
N PHE A 170 -9.90 9.30 -12.15
CA PHE A 170 -9.72 10.53 -12.94
C PHE A 170 -8.50 11.36 -12.50
N ARG A 171 -7.53 10.76 -11.80
CA ARG A 171 -6.30 11.48 -11.44
C ARG A 171 -5.51 11.87 -12.68
N GLY A 172 -4.91 13.07 -12.65
CA GLY A 172 -3.94 13.51 -13.66
C GLY A 172 -4.50 14.40 -14.77
N GLY A 173 -5.79 14.77 -14.71
CA GLY A 173 -6.43 15.78 -15.58
C GLY A 173 -6.59 15.38 -17.06
N GLY A 174 -5.72 14.51 -17.58
CA GLY A 174 -5.76 14.01 -18.96
C GLY A 174 -6.56 12.73 -19.15
N ILE A 175 -6.88 11.98 -18.08
CA ILE A 175 -7.73 10.79 -18.15
C ILE A 175 -9.20 11.23 -18.12
N GLN A 176 -9.86 11.13 -19.28
CA GLN A 176 -11.28 11.51 -19.44
C GLN A 176 -12.22 10.29 -19.53
N VAL A 177 -11.66 9.07 -19.59
CA VAL A 177 -12.42 7.82 -19.69
C VAL A 177 -11.91 6.86 -18.62
N MET A 178 -12.85 6.19 -17.95
CA MET A 178 -12.55 5.11 -17.03
C MET A 178 -12.63 3.78 -17.78
N ASP A 179 -11.50 3.11 -17.95
CA ASP A 179 -11.44 1.74 -18.45
C ASP A 179 -11.29 0.79 -17.25
N HIS A 180 -12.24 -0.14 -17.12
CA HIS A 180 -12.25 -1.12 -16.02
C HIS A 180 -11.06 -2.09 -16.03
N ARG A 181 -10.19 -2.03 -17.05
CA ARG A 181 -8.95 -2.82 -17.13
C ARG A 181 -7.73 -2.04 -16.61
N HIS A 182 -7.84 -0.73 -16.47
CA HIS A 182 -6.70 0.14 -16.14
C HIS A 182 -6.73 0.57 -14.65
N PRO A 183 -5.84 0.03 -13.79
CA PRO A 183 -5.88 0.24 -12.35
C PRO A 183 -5.20 1.55 -11.94
N ASN A 184 -5.78 2.67 -12.36
CA ASN A 184 -5.19 4.00 -12.14
C ASN A 184 -4.92 4.26 -10.65
N GLU A 185 -3.66 4.57 -10.32
CA GLU A 185 -3.16 4.84 -8.96
C GLU A 185 -3.17 3.66 -7.97
N SER A 186 -3.43 2.45 -8.47
CA SER A 186 -3.39 1.24 -7.65
C SER A 186 -1.98 0.80 -7.28
N ASP A 187 -0.94 1.48 -7.76
CA ASP A 187 0.46 1.27 -7.37
C ASP A 187 0.78 1.71 -5.94
N ILE A 188 -0.13 2.43 -5.29
CA ILE A 188 0.08 2.98 -3.93
C ILE A 188 -0.49 2.05 -2.85
N LEU A 189 -1.56 1.33 -3.15
CA LEU A 189 -2.28 0.45 -2.22
C LEU A 189 -3.07 -0.61 -2.99
N TRP A 190 -2.80 -1.87 -2.70
CA TRP A 190 -3.57 -3.02 -3.21
C TRP A 190 -3.39 -4.22 -2.28
N PHE A 191 -4.24 -5.24 -2.46
CA PHE A 191 -3.99 -6.56 -1.89
C PHE A 191 -4.24 -7.65 -2.93
N SER A 192 -3.56 -8.79 -2.78
CA SER A 192 -3.56 -9.87 -3.77
C SER A 192 -3.40 -11.24 -3.11
N ASN A 193 -3.86 -12.29 -3.80
CA ASN A 193 -3.68 -13.69 -3.39
C ASN A 193 -2.38 -14.31 -3.95
N TYR A 194 -1.60 -13.52 -4.68
CA TYR A 194 -0.31 -13.90 -5.20
C TYR A 194 0.67 -12.75 -4.97
N CYS A 195 1.96 -13.07 -5.00
CA CYS A 195 3.00 -12.07 -4.99
C CYS A 195 3.93 -12.30 -6.16
N SER A 196 4.25 -11.23 -6.91
CA SER A 196 5.10 -11.35 -8.09
C SER A 196 6.55 -11.73 -7.75
N ASN A 197 7.03 -11.35 -6.56
CA ASN A 197 8.45 -11.38 -6.15
C ASN A 197 9.40 -10.68 -7.16
N GLN A 198 8.85 -9.92 -8.11
CA GLN A 198 9.57 -9.16 -9.14
C GLN A 198 9.33 -7.65 -9.01
N GLY A 199 8.67 -7.20 -7.93
CA GLY A 199 8.39 -5.79 -7.72
C GLY A 199 7.26 -5.24 -8.59
N MET A 200 6.33 -6.08 -9.04
CA MET A 200 5.17 -5.63 -9.83
C MET A 200 4.04 -5.13 -8.93
N ASP A 201 3.38 -4.07 -9.39
CA ASP A 201 2.14 -3.52 -8.85
C ASP A 201 0.98 -3.72 -9.86
N PRO A 202 -0.27 -3.34 -9.53
CA PRO A 202 -1.38 -3.41 -10.48
C PRO A 202 -1.17 -2.58 -11.75
N LEU A 203 -0.49 -1.42 -11.68
CA LEU A 203 -0.21 -0.56 -12.85
C LEU A 203 0.77 -1.17 -13.85
N ILE A 204 1.58 -2.16 -13.45
CA ILE A 204 2.34 -2.99 -14.39
C ILE A 204 1.55 -4.24 -14.77
N SER A 205 1.05 -4.95 -13.77
CA SER A 205 0.50 -6.29 -13.93
C SER A 205 -0.80 -6.35 -14.73
N TYR A 206 -1.53 -5.24 -14.91
CA TYR A 206 -2.72 -5.21 -15.78
C TYR A 206 -2.44 -5.54 -17.25
N LYS A 207 -1.17 -5.52 -17.68
CA LYS A 207 -0.75 -5.92 -19.02
C LYS A 207 -0.66 -7.44 -19.19
N ASP A 208 -0.55 -8.18 -18.09
CA ASP A 208 -0.57 -9.64 -18.07
C ASP A 208 -2.02 -10.13 -18.01
N LYS A 209 -2.47 -10.81 -19.08
CA LYS A 209 -3.84 -11.32 -19.20
C LYS A 209 -4.16 -12.43 -18.19
N ASN A 210 -3.15 -13.02 -17.54
CA ASN A 210 -3.34 -14.05 -16.52
C ASN A 210 -3.58 -13.45 -15.12
N ILE A 211 -3.52 -12.13 -14.98
CA ILE A 211 -3.71 -11.42 -13.72
C ILE A 211 -5.04 -10.67 -13.77
N VAL A 212 -5.94 -11.00 -12.86
CA VAL A 212 -7.25 -10.37 -12.76
C VAL A 212 -7.18 -9.19 -11.80
N ASN A 213 -7.51 -7.99 -12.28
CA ASN A 213 -7.66 -6.80 -11.44
C ASN A 213 -9.13 -6.56 -11.12
N VAL A 214 -9.48 -6.53 -9.84
CA VAL A 214 -10.81 -6.24 -9.31
C VAL A 214 -10.76 -4.90 -8.59
N PHE A 215 -11.60 -3.97 -8.99
CA PHE A 215 -11.66 -2.64 -8.37
C PHE A 215 -12.57 -2.67 -7.16
N ILE A 216 -12.07 -2.19 -6.02
CA ILE A 216 -12.85 -2.17 -4.78
C ILE A 216 -13.46 -0.80 -4.53
N LYS A 217 -14.58 -0.80 -3.80
CA LYS A 217 -15.15 0.41 -3.21
C LYS A 217 -14.35 0.82 -1.96
N TYR A 218 -13.08 1.14 -2.21
CA TYR A 218 -12.15 1.79 -1.29
C TYR A 218 -11.24 2.63 -2.19
N GLN A 219 -11.35 3.96 -2.12
CA GLN A 219 -10.75 4.85 -3.12
C GLN A 219 -9.73 5.79 -2.51
N LEU A 220 -8.71 6.12 -3.32
CA LEU A 220 -7.77 7.18 -2.99
C LEU A 220 -8.49 8.55 -3.04
N ASN A 221 -8.21 9.38 -2.05
CA ASN A 221 -8.86 10.66 -1.74
C ASN A 221 -10.33 10.56 -1.29
N VAL A 222 -10.82 9.35 -0.96
CA VAL A 222 -12.16 9.15 -0.37
C VAL A 222 -12.09 8.31 0.91
N ASP A 223 -11.31 7.22 0.89
CA ASP A 223 -11.16 6.30 2.03
C ASP A 223 -9.75 6.33 2.62
N CYS A 224 -8.77 6.66 1.79
CA CYS A 224 -7.40 6.91 2.20
C CYS A 224 -6.78 7.98 1.31
N PHE A 225 -5.72 8.65 1.75
CA PHE A 225 -5.02 9.64 0.93
C PHE A 225 -3.55 9.72 1.27
N GLN A 226 -2.77 10.17 0.30
CA GLN A 226 -1.34 10.38 0.49
C GLN A 226 -1.08 11.70 1.21
N VAL A 227 -0.40 11.62 2.36
CA VAL A 227 0.01 12.78 3.14
C VAL A 227 1.31 13.35 2.58
N ARG A 228 1.31 14.67 2.40
CA ARG A 228 2.50 15.46 2.10
C ARG A 228 2.87 16.27 3.33
N GLU A 229 4.11 16.75 3.41
CA GLU A 229 4.51 17.62 4.53
C GLU A 229 3.64 18.88 4.56
N ILE A 230 3.34 19.45 3.39
CA ILE A 230 2.49 20.65 3.26
C ILE A 230 0.99 20.39 3.49
N THR A 231 0.56 19.14 3.70
CA THR A 231 -0.85 18.82 3.99
C THR A 231 -1.22 19.47 5.33
N LYS A 232 -2.04 20.53 5.31
CA LYS A 232 -2.31 21.38 6.49
C LYS A 232 -3.10 20.69 7.61
N GLN A 233 -4.04 19.82 7.28
CA GLN A 233 -4.86 19.08 8.25
C GLN A 233 -5.15 17.67 7.71
N LEU A 234 -5.05 16.67 8.59
CA LEU A 234 -5.56 15.32 8.35
C LEU A 234 -7.03 15.39 8.76
N GLN A 235 -7.97 15.41 7.83
CA GLN A 235 -9.37 15.76 8.14
C GLN A 235 -9.99 14.82 9.19
N PRO A 236 -10.69 15.37 10.18
CA PRO A 236 -12.03 14.92 10.52
C PRO A 236 -12.97 16.11 10.28
N ASN A 237 -13.57 16.19 9.09
CA ASN A 237 -14.78 16.97 8.80
C ASN A 237 -15.18 16.78 7.32
N ILE A 238 -15.75 15.61 6.99
CA ILE A 238 -16.68 15.53 5.88
C ILE A 238 -18.07 15.69 6.49
N THR A 239 -18.47 16.94 6.74
CA THR A 239 -19.90 17.23 6.84
C THR A 239 -20.43 17.04 5.43
N VAL A 240 -21.00 15.88 5.14
CA VAL A 240 -21.84 15.70 3.95
C VAL A 240 -23.02 16.66 4.18
N SER A 241 -22.98 17.85 3.60
CA SER A 241 -24.19 18.64 3.46
C SER A 241 -25.13 17.75 2.66
N LYS A 242 -26.20 17.30 3.32
CA LYS A 242 -27.33 16.62 2.69
C LYS A 242 -27.67 17.41 1.44
N MET A 243 -27.42 16.84 0.27
CA MET A 243 -28.13 17.25 -0.94
C MET A 243 -29.56 16.77 -0.74
N THR A 244 -30.40 17.70 -0.31
CA THR A 244 -31.86 17.67 -0.42
C THR A 244 -32.29 17.54 -1.86
#